data_AF-A0AAW2TL46-F1
#
_entry.id   AF-A0AAW2TL46-F1
#
_cell.length_a   1.000
_cell.length_b   1.000
_cell.length_c   1.000
_cell.angle_alpha   90.00
_cell.angle_beta   90.00
_cell.angle_gamma   90.00
#
_symmetry.space_group_name_H-M   'P 1'
#
loop_
_entity.id
_entity.type
_entity.pdbx_description
1 polymer ?
#
loop_
_entity_poly.entity_id
_entity_poly.type
_entity_poly.pdbx_seq_one_letter_code
_entity_poly.pdbx_strand_id
1 'polypeptide(L)'
;MFQLLEKGLQRLLHLFHECSAPDTLEHVLRAIYSLSASDTSYRILSGSTVFVVQIAELIKHGNVMLQHISASLIANLTISDGNKRAVGGCMSSLVKLMESMKPDGMQEVAAKALLSLMSVKSNRKEFVRDEKSLMRLVQMLDPKNDAVSKKFPVAVVAAIMAGGSQGCRKKLVAAGAYSHLQRLAETDVAGAKKALQRLSANRITSILTRTWRE
;
A
#
# COMPACT_ATOMS: atom_id res chain seq x y z
N MET A 1 14.95 30.66 -11.34
CA MET A 1 14.20 29.94 -10.28
C MET A 1 14.29 28.42 -10.45
N PHE A 2 13.94 27.86 -11.62
CA PHE A 2 14.01 26.41 -11.89
C PHE A 2 15.38 25.75 -11.60
N GLN A 3 16.49 26.32 -12.07
CA GLN A 3 17.84 25.76 -11.83
C GLN A 3 18.26 25.76 -10.34
N LEU A 4 17.72 26.68 -9.53
CA LEU A 4 18.02 26.72 -8.10
C LEU A 4 17.28 25.61 -7.35
N LEU A 5 16.03 25.34 -7.75
CA LEU A 5 15.20 24.26 -7.20
C LEU A 5 15.83 22.88 -7.44
N GLU A 6 16.27 22.64 -8.68
CA GLU A 6 16.90 21.38 -9.08
C GLU A 6 18.23 21.15 -8.34
N LYS A 7 19.10 22.17 -8.28
CA LYS A 7 20.35 22.11 -7.51
C LYS A 7 20.10 21.90 -6.00
N GLY A 8 19.04 22.51 -5.46
CA GLY A 8 18.60 22.31 -4.08
C GLY A 8 18.18 20.87 -3.82
N LEU A 9 17.35 20.30 -4.69
CA LEU A 9 16.90 18.91 -4.59
C LEU A 9 18.06 17.92 -4.69
N GLN A 10 18.99 18.12 -5.62
CA GLN A 10 20.17 17.27 -5.77
C GLN A 10 21.03 17.27 -4.50
N ARG A 11 21.23 18.44 -3.88
CA ARG A 11 21.94 18.54 -2.58
C ARG A 11 21.19 17.80 -1.47
N LEU A 12 19.86 17.93 -1.41
CA LEU A 12 19.05 17.22 -0.43
C LEU A 12 19.11 15.70 -0.64
N LEU A 13 19.11 15.22 -1.88
CA LEU A 13 19.27 13.79 -2.19
C LEU A 13 20.66 13.26 -1.81
N HIS A 14 21.70 14.07 -2.01
CA HIS A 14 23.05 13.73 -1.55
C HIS A 14 23.12 13.63 -0.02
N LEU A 15 22.58 14.65 0.68
CA LEU A 15 22.50 14.63 2.14
C LEU A 15 21.65 13.45 2.65
N PHE A 16 20.54 13.15 1.98
CA PHE A 16 19.70 12.00 2.31
C PHE A 16 20.43 10.67 2.17
N HIS A 17 21.38 10.57 1.23
CA HIS A 17 22.20 9.39 1.04
C HIS A 17 23.30 9.23 2.09
N GLU A 18 23.94 10.34 2.50
CA GLU A 18 25.07 10.31 3.43
C GLU A 18 24.65 10.36 4.90
N CYS A 19 23.46 10.90 5.19
CA CYS A 19 23.05 11.17 6.55
C CYS A 19 22.61 9.89 7.27
N SER A 20 23.27 9.59 8.40
CA SER A 20 22.89 8.51 9.31
C SER A 20 22.15 8.99 10.57
N ALA A 21 22.09 10.31 10.81
CA ALA A 21 21.45 10.89 11.99
C ALA A 21 19.92 10.96 11.78
N PRO A 22 19.10 10.27 12.60
CA PRO A 22 17.66 10.17 12.37
C PRO A 22 16.93 11.52 12.34
N ASP A 23 17.31 12.44 13.23
CA ASP A 23 16.69 13.76 13.32
C ASP A 23 16.98 14.59 12.07
N THR A 24 18.24 14.63 11.63
CA THR A 24 18.64 15.32 10.40
C THR A 24 17.97 14.69 9.18
N LEU A 25 17.89 13.36 9.14
CA LEU A 25 17.24 12.64 8.05
C LEU A 25 15.76 12.99 7.93
N GLU A 26 15.07 13.15 9.05
CA GLU A 26 13.66 13.57 9.07
C GLU A 26 13.48 14.96 8.45
N HIS A 27 14.33 15.93 8.82
CA HIS A 27 14.29 17.29 8.27
C HIS A 27 14.58 17.29 6.76
N VAL A 28 15.60 16.54 6.32
CA VAL A 28 15.95 16.41 4.90
C VAL A 28 14.81 15.78 4.12
N LEU A 29 14.24 14.69 4.61
CA LEU A 29 13.15 13.98 3.94
C LEU A 29 11.88 14.82 3.88
N ARG A 30 11.58 15.59 4.94
CA ARG A 30 10.46 16.55 4.95
C ARG A 30 10.66 17.64 3.90
N ALA A 31 11.87 18.18 3.76
CA ALA A 31 12.17 19.14 2.70
C ALA A 31 11.99 18.55 1.30
N ILE A 32 12.49 17.32 1.06
CA ILE A 32 12.28 16.59 -0.20
C ILE A 32 10.78 16.40 -0.48
N TYR A 33 10.00 16.00 0.54
CA TYR A 33 8.56 15.85 0.40
C TYR A 33 7.87 17.16 0.01
N SER A 34 8.19 18.28 0.66
CA SER A 34 7.65 19.59 0.29
C SER A 34 8.00 19.98 -1.14
N LEU A 35 9.22 19.68 -1.61
CA LEU A 35 9.65 19.96 -2.98
C LEU A 35 8.97 19.06 -4.02
N SER A 36 8.55 17.85 -3.62
CA SER A 36 7.87 16.89 -4.51
C SER A 36 6.54 17.38 -5.08
N ALA A 37 5.98 18.47 -4.53
CA ALA A 37 4.80 19.15 -5.06
C ALA A 37 5.05 19.88 -6.41
N SER A 38 6.32 20.10 -6.78
CA SER A 38 6.69 20.69 -8.07
C SER A 38 6.90 19.61 -9.15
N ASP A 39 6.42 19.86 -10.38
CA ASP A 39 6.50 18.90 -11.49
C ASP A 39 7.94 18.43 -11.77
N THR A 40 8.91 19.34 -11.72
CA THR A 40 10.32 19.01 -11.96
C THR A 40 10.86 18.06 -10.90
N SER A 41 10.69 18.39 -9.61
CA SER A 41 11.16 17.54 -8.51
C SER A 41 10.43 16.20 -8.50
N TYR A 42 9.12 16.22 -8.76
CA TYR A 42 8.30 15.01 -8.88
C TYR A 42 8.86 14.03 -9.92
N ARG A 43 9.22 14.53 -11.11
CA ARG A 43 9.79 13.72 -12.19
C ARG A 43 11.16 13.14 -11.81
N ILE A 44 12.03 13.96 -11.21
CA ILE A 44 13.36 13.51 -10.76
C ILE A 44 13.24 12.41 -9.71
N LEU A 45 12.40 12.63 -8.69
CA LEU A 45 12.20 11.67 -7.59
C LEU A 45 11.53 10.38 -8.08
N SER A 46 10.52 10.48 -8.95
CA SER A 46 9.80 9.32 -9.50
C SER A 46 10.71 8.42 -10.36
N GLY A 47 11.69 9.02 -11.04
CA GLY A 47 12.66 8.31 -11.88
C GLY A 47 13.85 7.71 -11.11
N SER A 48 14.10 8.14 -9.86
CA SER A 48 15.28 7.71 -9.11
C SER A 48 15.04 6.40 -8.35
N THR A 49 15.54 5.29 -8.89
CA THR A 49 15.47 3.98 -8.21
C THR A 49 16.17 3.99 -6.86
N VAL A 50 17.33 4.65 -6.75
CA VAL A 50 18.10 4.75 -5.50
C VAL A 50 17.26 5.41 -4.40
N PHE A 51 16.67 6.57 -4.71
CA PHE A 51 15.81 7.27 -3.77
C PHE A 51 14.60 6.44 -3.34
N VAL A 52 13.94 5.79 -4.30
CA VAL A 52 12.76 4.96 -4.04
C VAL A 52 13.09 3.76 -3.14
N VAL A 53 14.25 3.13 -3.33
CA VAL A 53 14.73 2.03 -2.47
C VAL A 53 15.02 2.54 -1.05
N GLN A 54 15.68 3.69 -0.92
CA GLN A 54 16.00 4.27 0.39
C GLN A 54 14.75 4.62 1.20
N ILE A 55 13.75 5.27 0.60
CA ILE A 55 12.49 5.58 1.32
C ILE A 55 11.72 4.30 1.66
N ALA A 56 11.82 3.24 0.87
CA ALA A 56 11.23 1.95 1.21
C ALA A 56 11.93 1.29 2.42
N GLU A 57 13.24 1.47 2.58
CA GLU A 57 13.97 1.02 3.75
C GLU A 57 13.56 1.79 5.01
N LEU A 58 13.30 3.11 4.88
CA LEU A 58 12.73 3.92 5.96
C LEU A 58 11.31 3.51 6.35
N ILE A 59 10.48 3.07 5.39
CA ILE A 59 9.17 2.46 5.72
C ILE A 59 9.35 1.20 6.59
N LYS A 60 10.42 0.43 6.38
CA LYS A 60 10.68 -0.79 7.12
C LYS A 60 11.25 -0.53 8.53
N HIS A 61 12.19 0.40 8.66
CA HIS A 61 13.03 0.52 9.85
C HIS A 61 13.09 1.94 10.45
N GLY A 62 12.54 2.94 9.78
CA GLY A 62 12.50 4.32 10.28
C GLY A 62 11.59 4.46 11.50
N ASN A 63 11.77 5.58 12.23
CA ASN A 63 10.81 6.00 13.25
C ASN A 63 9.45 6.35 12.60
N VAL A 64 8.42 6.57 13.42
CA VAL A 64 7.06 6.81 12.93
C VAL A 64 6.96 7.99 11.97
N MET A 65 7.73 9.07 12.18
CA MET A 65 7.71 10.25 11.32
C MET A 65 8.37 9.97 9.97
N LEU A 66 9.52 9.30 9.96
CA LEU A 66 10.19 8.85 8.74
C LEU A 66 9.30 7.91 7.94
N GLN A 67 8.66 6.93 8.61
CA GLN A 67 7.70 6.02 7.97
C GLN A 67 6.54 6.76 7.33
N HIS A 68 5.96 7.75 8.03
CA HIS A 68 4.86 8.56 7.51
C HIS A 68 5.27 9.36 6.27
N ILE A 69 6.41 10.06 6.31
CA ILE A 69 6.88 10.87 5.17
C ILE A 69 7.26 9.96 3.99
N SER A 70 7.97 8.86 4.23
CA SER A 70 8.34 7.91 3.18
C SER A 70 7.13 7.23 2.55
N ALA A 71 6.13 6.83 3.33
CA ALA A 71 4.88 6.29 2.80
C ALA A 71 4.11 7.36 1.99
N SER A 72 4.13 8.62 2.43
CA SER A 72 3.53 9.75 1.68
C SER A 72 4.19 9.94 0.30
N LEU A 73 5.52 9.82 0.23
CA LEU A 73 6.26 9.86 -1.03
C LEU A 73 5.88 8.69 -1.94
N ILE A 74 5.83 7.45 -1.44
CA ILE A 74 5.42 6.29 -2.25
C ILE A 74 3.96 6.39 -2.72
N ALA A 75 3.08 6.96 -1.90
CA ALA A 75 1.68 7.17 -2.24
C ALA A 75 1.48 8.19 -3.37
N ASN A 76 2.33 9.24 -3.42
CA ASN A 76 2.15 10.37 -4.33
C ASN A 76 2.99 10.26 -5.60
N LEU A 77 4.18 9.66 -5.54
CA LEU A 77 5.09 9.52 -6.69
C LEU A 77 4.60 8.45 -7.68
N THR A 78 4.72 8.76 -8.97
CA THR A 78 4.42 7.81 -10.06
C THR A 78 5.71 7.04 -10.38
N ILE A 79 6.03 6.07 -9.53
CA ILE A 79 7.20 5.22 -9.72
C ILE A 79 6.93 4.12 -10.76
N SER A 80 7.97 3.72 -11.48
CA SER A 80 7.88 2.67 -12.50
C SER A 80 7.49 1.32 -11.89
N ASP A 81 6.92 0.43 -12.71
CA ASP A 81 6.61 -0.94 -12.26
C ASP A 81 7.87 -1.71 -11.83
N GLY A 82 9.03 -1.39 -12.42
CA GLY A 82 10.33 -1.91 -11.97
C GLY A 82 10.65 -1.48 -10.53
N ASN A 83 10.50 -0.18 -10.24
CA ASN A 83 10.73 0.36 -8.90
C ASN A 83 9.72 -0.20 -7.89
N LYS A 84 8.43 -0.30 -8.26
CA LYS A 84 7.41 -0.93 -7.40
C LYS A 84 7.76 -2.37 -7.03
N ARG A 85 8.32 -3.16 -7.96
CA ARG A 85 8.81 -4.51 -7.67
C ARG A 85 10.01 -4.49 -6.73
N ALA A 86 10.98 -3.62 -7.00
CA ALA A 86 12.19 -3.50 -6.21
C ALA A 86 11.89 -3.19 -4.73
N VAL A 87 10.83 -2.42 -4.47
CA VAL A 87 10.43 -2.02 -3.10
C VAL A 87 9.28 -2.85 -2.52
N GLY A 88 8.88 -3.95 -3.16
CA GLY A 88 7.78 -4.80 -2.69
C GLY A 88 7.96 -5.30 -1.24
N GLY A 89 9.21 -5.45 -0.79
CA GLY A 89 9.54 -5.88 0.57
C GLY A 89 9.02 -4.96 1.69
N CYS A 90 8.66 -3.71 1.42
CA CYS A 90 8.10 -2.80 2.45
C CYS A 90 6.58 -2.96 2.66
N MET A 91 5.88 -3.76 1.84
CA MET A 91 4.42 -3.92 1.92
C MET A 91 3.94 -4.42 3.29
N SER A 92 4.69 -5.28 3.97
CA SER A 92 4.33 -5.79 5.30
C SER A 92 4.37 -4.71 6.38
N SER A 93 5.29 -3.75 6.26
CA SER A 93 5.34 -2.57 7.12
C SER A 93 4.21 -1.60 6.81
N LEU A 94 3.86 -1.40 5.54
CA LEU A 94 2.70 -0.58 5.16
C LEU A 94 1.39 -1.14 5.77
N VAL A 95 1.21 -2.46 5.80
CA VAL A 95 0.04 -3.07 6.47
C VAL A 95 0.00 -2.76 7.96
N LYS A 96 1.14 -2.86 8.66
CA LYS A 96 1.20 -2.49 10.09
C LYS A 96 0.86 -1.02 10.30
N LEU A 97 1.33 -0.16 9.40
CA LEU A 97 1.09 1.27 9.47
C LEU A 97 -0.38 1.64 9.24
N MET A 98 -1.12 0.83 8.48
CA MET A 98 -2.58 0.97 8.36
C MET A 98 -3.32 0.75 9.69
N GLU A 99 -2.70 0.10 10.67
CA GLU A 99 -3.26 -0.11 12.01
C GLU A 99 -2.96 1.06 12.97
N SER A 100 -2.11 2.01 12.55
CA SER A 100 -1.71 3.13 13.41
C SER A 100 -2.66 4.32 13.32
N MET A 101 -3.15 4.79 14.46
CA MET A 101 -3.95 6.02 14.56
C MET A 101 -3.11 7.30 14.57
N LYS A 102 -1.80 7.19 14.78
CA LYS A 102 -0.88 8.33 14.84
C LYS A 102 0.33 8.12 13.92
N PRO A 103 0.83 9.18 13.26
CA PRO A 103 0.23 10.52 13.15
C PRO A 103 -1.12 10.48 12.42
N ASP A 104 -1.85 11.59 12.48
CA ASP A 104 -3.11 11.69 11.74
C ASP A 104 -2.87 11.47 10.23
N GLY A 105 -3.81 10.80 9.57
CA GLY A 105 -3.65 10.40 8.17
C GLY A 105 -2.73 9.19 7.91
N MET A 106 -2.06 8.62 8.91
CA MET A 106 -1.15 7.47 8.74
C MET A 106 -1.82 6.28 8.03
N GLN A 107 -3.05 5.93 8.44
CA GLN A 107 -3.78 4.82 7.83
C GLN A 107 -4.05 5.04 6.34
N GLU A 108 -4.43 6.27 5.99
CA GLU A 108 -4.74 6.64 4.61
C GLU A 108 -3.50 6.60 3.73
N VAL A 109 -2.42 7.23 4.19
CA VAL A 109 -1.15 7.27 3.49
C VAL A 109 -0.59 5.86 3.29
N ALA A 110 -0.59 5.04 4.34
CA ALA A 110 -0.13 3.66 4.27
C ALA A 110 -0.96 2.82 3.27
N ALA A 111 -2.29 2.98 3.29
CA ALA A 111 -3.17 2.31 2.34
C ALA A 111 -2.92 2.77 0.90
N LYS A 112 -2.79 4.07 0.64
CA LYS A 112 -2.49 4.61 -0.69
C LYS A 112 -1.14 4.11 -1.23
N ALA A 113 -0.10 4.13 -0.39
CA ALA A 113 1.21 3.59 -0.74
C ALA A 113 1.13 2.10 -1.09
N LEU A 114 0.42 1.31 -0.27
CA LEU A 114 0.24 -0.12 -0.51
C LEU A 114 -0.52 -0.39 -1.83
N LEU A 115 -1.58 0.38 -2.09
CA LEU A 115 -2.35 0.29 -3.34
C LEU A 115 -1.48 0.64 -4.56
N SER A 116 -0.61 1.65 -4.45
CA SER A 116 0.36 2.00 -5.49
C SER A 116 1.27 0.82 -5.83
N LEU A 117 1.85 0.17 -4.82
CA LEU A 117 2.69 -1.03 -5.01
C LEU A 117 1.90 -2.23 -5.56
N MET A 118 0.64 -2.40 -5.16
CA MET A 118 -0.24 -3.49 -5.63
C MET A 118 -0.74 -3.32 -7.06
N SER A 119 -0.51 -2.18 -7.71
CA SER A 119 -0.76 -2.06 -9.15
C SER A 119 0.02 -3.10 -9.96
N VAL A 120 1.17 -3.57 -9.44
CA VAL A 120 1.96 -4.65 -10.04
C VAL A 120 1.45 -6.03 -9.64
N LYS A 121 1.27 -6.92 -10.62
CA LYS A 121 0.78 -8.30 -10.41
C LYS A 121 1.67 -9.15 -9.50
N SER A 122 3.00 -9.04 -9.60
CA SER A 122 3.94 -9.78 -8.75
C SER A 122 3.78 -9.40 -7.28
N ASN A 123 3.67 -8.11 -6.98
CA ASN A 123 3.53 -7.60 -5.63
C ASN A 123 2.24 -8.11 -4.96
N ARG A 124 1.12 -8.15 -5.70
CA ARG A 124 -0.13 -8.76 -5.19
C ARG A 124 0.03 -10.24 -4.82
N LYS A 125 0.78 -11.00 -5.61
CA LYS A 125 1.05 -12.42 -5.33
C LYS A 125 1.97 -12.59 -4.13
N GLU A 126 3.00 -11.76 -4.02
CA GLU A 126 3.94 -11.77 -2.90
C GLU A 126 3.22 -11.40 -1.59
N PHE A 127 2.37 -10.37 -1.63
CA PHE A 127 1.58 -9.95 -0.49
C PHE A 127 0.72 -11.07 0.09
N VAL A 128 -0.04 -11.78 -0.75
CA VAL A 128 -0.88 -12.90 -0.26
C VAL A 128 -0.05 -14.13 0.13
N ARG A 129 1.24 -14.20 -0.22
CA ARG A 129 2.14 -15.26 0.26
C ARG A 129 2.64 -14.99 1.67
N ASP A 130 2.74 -13.74 2.08
CA ASP A 130 3.01 -13.37 3.47
C ASP A 130 1.75 -13.55 4.33
N GLU A 131 1.67 -14.70 4.99
CA GLU A 131 0.53 -15.08 5.84
C GLU A 131 0.31 -14.08 6.98
N LYS A 132 1.37 -13.50 7.54
CA LYS A 132 1.26 -12.54 8.64
C LYS A 132 0.60 -11.24 8.17
N SER A 133 1.00 -10.73 7.02
CA SER A 133 0.39 -9.52 6.44
C SER A 133 -1.04 -9.79 5.97
N LEU A 134 -1.30 -10.97 5.39
CA LEU A 134 -2.64 -11.38 4.98
C LEU A 134 -3.59 -11.46 6.17
N MET A 135 -3.17 -12.10 7.28
CA MET A 135 -4.00 -12.23 8.48
C MET A 135 -4.30 -10.89 9.13
N ARG A 136 -3.32 -9.98 9.22
CA ARG A 136 -3.57 -8.59 9.67
C ARG A 136 -4.60 -7.88 8.81
N LEU A 137 -4.48 -8.00 7.49
CA LEU A 137 -5.47 -7.43 6.57
C LEU A 137 -6.88 -7.97 6.84
N VAL A 138 -7.02 -9.27 7.08
CA VAL A 138 -8.32 -9.87 7.39
C VAL A 138 -8.85 -9.42 8.76
N GLN A 139 -7.99 -9.32 9.78
CA GLN A 139 -8.39 -8.80 11.09
C GLN A 139 -8.85 -7.33 11.02
N MET A 140 -8.22 -6.52 10.17
CA MET A 140 -8.68 -5.15 9.89
C MET A 140 -10.06 -5.10 9.20
N LEU A 141 -10.49 -6.17 8.52
CA LEU A 141 -11.83 -6.25 7.94
C LEU A 141 -12.91 -6.56 8.97
N ASP A 142 -12.58 -7.06 10.17
CA ASP A 142 -13.62 -7.45 11.13
C ASP A 142 -14.48 -6.24 11.51
N PRO A 143 -15.81 -6.26 11.28
CA PRO A 143 -16.69 -5.14 11.63
C PRO A 143 -16.58 -4.65 13.07
N LYS A 144 -16.09 -5.50 14.00
CA LYS A 144 -15.89 -5.15 15.41
C LYS A 144 -14.60 -4.37 15.69
N ASN A 145 -13.69 -4.27 14.71
CA ASN A 145 -12.43 -3.57 14.87
C ASN A 145 -12.56 -2.10 14.46
N ASP A 146 -12.93 -1.23 15.39
CA ASP A 146 -13.11 0.20 15.10
C ASP A 146 -11.79 0.98 15.03
N ALA A 147 -10.65 0.31 15.23
CA ALA A 147 -9.35 0.97 15.21
C ALA A 147 -8.89 1.40 13.81
N VAL A 148 -9.44 0.77 12.76
CA VAL A 148 -9.08 1.03 11.36
C VAL A 148 -10.32 1.31 10.53
N SER A 149 -10.30 2.43 9.80
CA SER A 149 -11.40 2.76 8.87
C SER A 149 -11.54 1.68 7.80
N LYS A 150 -12.70 1.03 7.72
CA LYS A 150 -12.95 -0.15 6.88
C LYS A 150 -12.76 0.09 5.39
N LYS A 151 -12.83 1.34 4.93
CA LYS A 151 -12.55 1.72 3.54
C LYS A 151 -11.14 1.30 3.10
N PHE A 152 -10.15 1.34 4.00
CA PHE A 152 -8.76 1.02 3.68
C PHE A 152 -8.51 -0.47 3.44
N PRO A 153 -8.77 -1.39 4.39
CA PRO A 153 -8.57 -2.82 4.16
C PRO A 153 -9.47 -3.35 3.03
N VAL A 154 -10.70 -2.82 2.87
CA VAL A 154 -11.58 -3.17 1.73
C VAL A 154 -10.95 -2.78 0.39
N ALA A 155 -10.36 -1.59 0.28
CA ALA A 155 -9.66 -1.16 -0.93
C ALA A 155 -8.46 -2.07 -1.25
N VAL A 156 -7.69 -2.47 -0.24
CA VAL A 156 -6.54 -3.40 -0.41
C VAL A 156 -7.02 -4.76 -0.92
N VAL A 157 -8.09 -5.33 -0.36
CA VAL A 157 -8.66 -6.59 -0.88
C VAL A 157 -9.15 -6.41 -2.32
N ALA A 158 -9.81 -5.30 -2.64
CA ALA A 158 -10.23 -5.03 -4.01
C ALA A 158 -9.04 -4.95 -5.00
N ALA A 159 -7.91 -4.39 -4.58
CA ALA A 159 -6.69 -4.31 -5.39
C ALA A 159 -6.03 -5.68 -5.61
N ILE A 160 -5.94 -6.50 -4.56
CA ILE A 160 -5.49 -7.91 -4.67
C ILE A 160 -6.34 -8.65 -5.71
N MET A 161 -7.66 -8.44 -5.67
CA MET A 161 -8.61 -9.11 -6.55
C MET A 161 -8.70 -8.54 -7.97
N ALA A 162 -8.19 -7.32 -8.22
CA ALA A 162 -8.29 -6.66 -9.53
C ALA A 162 -7.60 -7.42 -10.67
N GLY A 163 -6.69 -8.35 -10.37
CA GLY A 163 -5.92 -9.11 -11.37
C GLY A 163 -6.52 -10.47 -11.73
N GLY A 164 -7.70 -10.80 -11.22
CA GLY A 164 -8.38 -12.07 -11.49
C GLY A 164 -7.62 -13.32 -10.99
N SER A 165 -6.64 -13.16 -10.08
CA SER A 165 -5.83 -14.28 -9.61
C SER A 165 -6.64 -15.22 -8.72
N GLN A 166 -6.87 -16.45 -9.22
CA GLN A 166 -7.52 -17.50 -8.45
C GLN A 166 -6.76 -17.90 -7.19
N GLY A 167 -5.41 -17.85 -7.24
CA GLY A 167 -4.56 -18.12 -6.08
C GLY A 167 -4.76 -17.09 -4.97
N CYS A 168 -4.72 -15.79 -5.30
CA CYS A 168 -4.97 -14.73 -4.33
C CYS A 168 -6.38 -14.84 -3.71
N ARG A 169 -7.38 -15.15 -4.54
CA ARG A 169 -8.76 -15.37 -4.09
C ARG A 169 -8.85 -16.49 -3.07
N LYS A 170 -8.32 -17.68 -3.40
CA LYS A 170 -8.35 -18.86 -2.52
C LYS A 170 -7.70 -18.56 -1.18
N LYS A 171 -6.56 -17.86 -1.19
CA LYS A 171 -5.87 -17.46 0.04
C LYS A 171 -6.69 -16.48 0.89
N LEU A 172 -7.30 -15.46 0.28
CA LEU A 172 -8.18 -14.53 1.00
C LEU A 172 -9.39 -15.24 1.63
N VAL A 173 -10.02 -16.16 0.90
CA VAL A 173 -11.14 -16.96 1.41
C VAL A 173 -10.69 -17.86 2.55
N ALA A 174 -9.56 -18.57 2.40
CA ALA A 174 -9.00 -19.44 3.43
C ALA A 174 -8.61 -18.66 4.70
N ALA A 175 -8.14 -17.42 4.55
CA ALA A 175 -7.83 -16.53 5.67
C ALA A 175 -9.09 -15.95 6.36
N GLY A 176 -10.30 -16.18 5.84
CA GLY A 176 -11.56 -15.74 6.44
C GLY A 176 -12.11 -14.40 5.92
N ALA A 177 -11.53 -13.82 4.86
CA ALA A 177 -11.96 -12.49 4.36
C ALA A 177 -13.43 -12.42 3.92
N TYR A 178 -14.01 -13.55 3.48
CA TYR A 178 -15.36 -13.60 2.91
C TYR A 178 -16.45 -13.18 3.91
N SER A 179 -16.43 -13.75 5.11
CA SER A 179 -17.48 -13.50 6.13
C SER A 179 -17.44 -12.06 6.64
N HIS A 180 -16.24 -11.48 6.76
CA HIS A 180 -16.10 -10.06 7.10
C HIS A 180 -16.60 -9.16 5.97
N LEU A 181 -16.22 -9.43 4.72
CA LEU A 181 -16.67 -8.63 3.57
C LEU A 181 -18.18 -8.72 3.32
N GLN A 182 -18.80 -9.86 3.63
CA GLN A 182 -20.26 -10.02 3.57
C GLN A 182 -20.94 -9.04 4.53
N ARG A 183 -20.54 -9.04 5.81
CA ARG A 183 -21.07 -8.11 6.82
C ARG A 183 -20.80 -6.65 6.45
N LEU A 184 -19.59 -6.33 5.99
CA LEU A 184 -19.26 -4.95 5.56
C LEU A 184 -20.07 -4.50 4.33
N ALA A 185 -20.48 -5.43 3.46
CA ALA A 185 -21.32 -5.13 2.32
C ALA A 185 -22.79 -4.87 2.70
N GLU A 186 -23.28 -5.52 3.77
CA GLU A 186 -24.60 -5.28 4.36
C GLU A 186 -24.67 -3.90 5.03
N THR A 187 -23.56 -3.39 5.56
CA THR A 187 -23.46 -2.04 6.16
C THR A 187 -22.97 -0.97 5.18
N ASP A 188 -23.05 -1.21 3.87
CA ASP A 188 -22.72 -0.25 2.80
C ASP A 188 -21.32 0.40 2.88
N VAL A 189 -20.32 -0.32 3.40
CA VAL A 189 -18.93 0.15 3.40
C VAL A 189 -18.44 0.31 1.96
N ALA A 190 -17.85 1.47 1.66
CA ALA A 190 -17.38 1.81 0.33
C ALA A 190 -16.47 0.71 -0.27
N GLY A 191 -16.87 0.20 -1.43
CA GLY A 191 -16.15 -0.86 -2.16
C GLY A 191 -16.37 -2.29 -1.67
N ALA A 192 -17.05 -2.52 -0.52
CA ALA A 192 -17.21 -3.85 0.06
C ALA A 192 -18.04 -4.78 -0.83
N LYS A 193 -19.17 -4.31 -1.36
CA LYS A 193 -19.99 -5.05 -2.34
C LYS A 193 -19.18 -5.52 -3.55
N LYS A 194 -18.36 -4.63 -4.12
CA LYS A 194 -17.51 -4.93 -5.28
C LYS A 194 -16.38 -5.91 -4.94
N ALA A 195 -15.76 -5.76 -3.77
CA ALA A 195 -14.73 -6.69 -3.28
C ALA A 195 -15.33 -8.09 -3.06
N LEU A 196 -16.50 -8.17 -2.43
CA LEU A 196 -17.23 -9.43 -2.18
C LEU A 196 -17.61 -10.14 -3.48
N GLN A 197 -18.16 -9.43 -4.47
CA GLN A 197 -18.50 -9.99 -5.79
C GLN A 197 -17.27 -10.59 -6.49
N ARG A 198 -16.13 -9.91 -6.45
CA ARG A 198 -14.89 -10.42 -7.06
C ARG A 198 -14.32 -11.62 -6.31
N LEU A 199 -14.50 -11.66 -4.99
CA LEU A 199 -14.13 -12.79 -4.15
C LEU A 199 -15.04 -14.00 -4.40
N SER A 200 -16.32 -13.78 -4.68
CA SER A 200 -17.34 -14.82 -4.89
C SER A 200 -17.44 -15.33 -6.34
N ALA A 201 -16.73 -14.75 -7.31
CA ALA A 201 -16.90 -15.03 -8.74
C ALA A 201 -16.68 -16.51 -9.18
N ASN A 202 -16.21 -17.41 -8.32
CA ASN A 202 -16.22 -18.86 -8.58
C ASN A 202 -17.45 -19.59 -8.00
N ARG A 203 -18.14 -19.03 -7.01
CA ARG A 203 -19.29 -19.67 -6.38
C ARG A 203 -20.45 -19.77 -7.38
N ILE A 204 -20.68 -18.71 -8.15
CA ILE A 204 -21.74 -18.64 -9.17
C ILE A 204 -21.46 -19.64 -10.31
N THR A 205 -20.21 -19.73 -10.79
CA THR A 205 -19.86 -20.72 -11.83
C THR A 205 -19.91 -22.14 -11.29
N SER A 206 -19.48 -22.40 -10.05
CA SER A 206 -19.53 -23.74 -9.45
C SER A 206 -20.94 -24.26 -9.17
N ILE A 207 -21.88 -23.36 -8.81
CA ILE A 207 -23.29 -23.68 -8.61
C ILE A 207 -23.95 -23.93 -9.97
N LEU A 208 -23.70 -23.07 -10.96
CA LEU A 208 -24.20 -23.28 -12.32
C LEU A 208 -23.62 -24.55 -12.96
N THR A 209 -22.37 -24.92 -12.77
CA THR A 209 -21.88 -26.21 -13.33
C THR A 209 -22.42 -27.45 -12.62
N ARG A 210 -23.01 -27.29 -11.43
CA ARG A 210 -23.63 -28.39 -10.68
C ARG A 210 -25.11 -28.57 -11.03
N THR A 211 -25.85 -27.49 -11.26
CA THR A 211 -27.28 -27.56 -11.62
C THR A 211 -27.54 -27.95 -13.08
N TRP A 212 -26.51 -28.02 -13.92
CA TRP A 212 -26.59 -28.47 -15.32
C TRP A 212 -26.07 -29.90 -15.52
N ARG A 213 -25.82 -30.63 -14.43
CA ARG A 213 -25.35 -32.03 -14.42
C ARG A 213 -26.27 -32.94 -13.61
N GLU A 214 -27.55 -32.55 -13.53
CA GLU A 214 -28.72 -33.35 -13.11
C GLU A 214 -29.73 -33.28 -14.25
#